data_AF-N9V083-F1
#
_entry.id   AF-N9V083-F1
#
_cell.length_a   1.000
_cell.length_b   1.000
_cell.length_c   1.000
_cell.angle_alpha   90.00
_cell.angle_beta   90.00
_cell.angle_gamma   90.00
#
_symmetry.space_group_name_H-M   'P 1'
#
loop_
_entity.id
_entity.type
_entity.pdbx_description
1 polymer ?
#
loop_
_entity_poly.entity_id
_entity_poly.type
_entity_poly.pdbx_seq_one_letter_code
_entity_poly.pdbx_strand_id
1 'polypeptide(L)' 'MEKLNKEECNNLSGGFAISAIITSILGALPLVFSTVASTASLIKSLSASKGEIKTKDFSAKWENEDNKMGFNVGFHYCV' A
#
# COMPACT_ATOMS: atom_id res chain seq x y z
N MET A 1 -30.12 -21.22 -33.62
CA MET A 1 -28.80 -21.31 -32.97
C MET A 1 -27.94 -22.22 -33.82
N GLU A 2 -26.83 -21.71 -34.34
CA GLU A 2 -25.91 -22.49 -35.14
C GLU A 2 -25.10 -23.41 -34.21
N LYS A 3 -24.98 -24.68 -34.59
CA LYS A 3 -24.31 -25.68 -33.76
C LYS A 3 -22.82 -25.60 -34.05
N LEU A 4 -22.05 -25.10 -33.09
CA LEU A 4 -20.60 -25.00 -33.18
C LEU A 4 -19.98 -26.38 -33.43
N ASN A 5 -18.94 -26.40 -34.26
CA ASN A 5 -18.14 -27.61 -34.47
C ASN A 5 -17.37 -27.94 -33.17
N LYS A 6 -17.07 -29.22 -32.95
CA LYS A 6 -16.26 -29.73 -31.83
C LYS A 6 -14.95 -28.96 -31.65
N GLU A 7 -14.32 -28.57 -32.75
CA GLU A 7 -13.06 -27.82 -32.74
C GLU A 7 -13.22 -26.40 -32.18
N GLU A 8 -14.31 -25.72 -32.50
CA GLU A 8 -14.62 -24.39 -31.97
C GLU A 8 -14.98 -24.45 -30.48
N CYS A 9 -15.73 -25.47 -30.06
CA CYS A 9 -16.02 -25.71 -28.64
C CYS A 9 -14.76 -25.97 -27.81
N ASN A 10 -13.80 -26.73 -28.35
CA ASN A 10 -12.54 -27.03 -27.68
C ASN A 10 -11.64 -25.79 -27.57
N ASN A 11 -11.56 -24.99 -28.63
CA ASN A 11 -10.83 -23.72 -28.60
C ASN A 11 -11.44 -22.71 -27.62
N LEU A 12 -12.78 -22.63 -27.55
CA LEU A 12 -13.47 -21.76 -26.62
C LEU A 12 -13.22 -22.18 -25.16
N SER A 13 -13.28 -23.48 -24.87
CA SER A 13 -13.04 -24.02 -23.53
C SER A 13 -11.57 -23.85 -23.10
N GLY A 14 -10.62 -24.06 -24.02
CA GLY A 14 -9.19 -23.85 -23.79
C GLY A 14 -8.86 -22.38 -23.54
N GLY A 15 -9.40 -21.46 -24.36
CA GLY A 15 -9.23 -20.02 -24.19
C GLY A 15 -9.83 -19.49 -22.89
N PHE A 16 -10.99 -20.02 -22.48
CA PHE A 16 -11.61 -19.69 -21.20
C PHE A 16 -10.78 -20.17 -20.00
N ALA A 17 -10.28 -21.40 -20.03
CA ALA A 17 -9.46 -21.92 -18.94
C ALA A 17 -8.16 -21.12 -18.73
N ILE A 18 -7.47 -20.77 -19.82
CA ILE A 18 -6.23 -19.99 -19.77
C ILE A 18 -6.50 -18.57 -19.28
N SER A 19 -7.54 -17.92 -19.80
CA SER A 19 -7.91 -16.56 -19.37
C SER A 19 -8.32 -16.53 -17.89
N ALA A 20 -9.09 -17.51 -17.42
CA ALA A 20 -9.45 -17.62 -16.01
C ALA A 20 -8.24 -17.74 -15.07
N ILE A 21 -7.23 -18.53 -15.45
CA ILE A 21 -5.98 -18.67 -14.68
C ILE A 21 -5.20 -17.36 -14.65
N ILE A 22 -5.01 -16.71 -15.81
CA ILE A 22 -4.29 -15.44 -15.91
C ILE A 22 -5.00 -14.35 -15.10
N THR A 23 -6.31 -14.23 -15.24
CA THR A 23 -7.11 -13.26 -14.46
C THR A 23 -7.04 -13.54 -12.96
N SER A 24 -7.01 -14.81 -12.55
CA SER A 24 -6.86 -15.16 -11.13
C SER A 24 -5.50 -14.75 -10.56
N ILE A 25 -4.42 -14.94 -11.32
CA ILE A 25 -3.07 -14.52 -10.91
C ILE A 25 -2.96 -13.00 -10.83
N LEU A 26 -3.44 -12.30 -11.86
CA LEU A 26 -3.41 -10.83 -11.89
C LEU A 26 -4.30 -10.22 -10.81
N GLY A 27 -5.44 -10.85 -10.51
CA GLY A 27 -6.34 -10.43 -9.43
C GLY A 27 -5.74 -10.59 -8.03
N ALA A 28 -4.77 -11.49 -7.85
CA ALA A 28 -4.09 -11.69 -6.57
C ALA A 28 -2.96 -10.67 -6.31
N LEU A 29 -2.42 -10.02 -7.34
CA LEU A 29 -1.30 -9.08 -7.22
C LEU A 29 -1.59 -7.91 -6.25
N PRO A 30 -2.73 -7.20 -6.33
CA PRO A 30 -3.02 -6.10 -5.42
C PRO A 30 -3.04 -6.51 -3.94
N LEU A 31 -3.47 -7.74 -3.64
CA LEU A 31 -3.51 -8.28 -2.28
C LEU A 31 -2.10 -8.55 -1.74
N VAL A 32 -1.21 -9.08 -2.57
CA VAL A 32 0.19 -9.32 -2.20
C VAL A 32 0.94 -7.99 -2.01
N PHE A 33 0.78 -7.03 -2.92
CA PHE A 33 1.46 -5.74 -2.80
C PHE A 33 0.97 -4.92 -1.61
N SER A 34 -0.35 -4.89 -1.37
CA SER A 34 -0.91 -4.14 -0.24
C SER A 34 -0.48 -4.69 1.13
N THR A 35 -0.41 -6.02 1.28
CA THR A 35 0.01 -6.66 2.54
C THR A 35 1.49 -6.44 2.81
N VAL A 36 2.36 -6.63 1.82
CA VAL A 36 3.82 -6.40 1.95
C VAL A 36 4.14 -4.91 2.16
N ALA A 37 3.48 -4.01 1.43
CA ALA A 37 3.71 -2.57 1.61
C ALA A 37 3.29 -2.09 3.01
N SER A 38 2.19 -2.62 3.54
CA SER A 38 1.70 -2.28 4.88
C SER A 38 2.65 -2.77 5.97
N THR A 39 3.10 -4.04 5.90
CA THR A 39 4.06 -4.58 6.88
C THR A 39 5.42 -3.90 6.78
N ALA A 40 5.94 -3.65 5.57
CA ALA A 40 7.19 -2.93 5.39
C ALA A 40 7.13 -1.49 5.92
N SER A 41 6.00 -0.80 5.73
CA SER A 41 5.79 0.56 6.25
C SER A 41 5.70 0.58 7.77
N LEU A 42 5.09 -0.44 8.38
CA LEU A 42 5.07 -0.61 9.84
C LEU A 42 6.47 -0.91 10.41
N ILE A 43 7.24 -1.79 9.76
CA ILE A 43 8.62 -2.05 10.19
C ILE A 43 9.46 -0.77 10.08
N LYS A 44 9.31 -0.04 8.98
CA LYS A 44 10.02 1.24 8.77
C LYS A 44 9.59 2.30 9.77
N SER A 45 8.32 2.36 10.18
CA SER A 45 7.86 3.30 11.21
C SER A 45 8.38 2.94 12.60
N LEU A 46 8.48 1.65 12.93
CA LEU A 46 9.07 1.18 14.20
C LEU A 46 10.57 1.49 14.31
N SER A 47 11.30 1.49 13.19
CA SER A 47 12.73 1.83 13.16
C SER A 47 13.02 3.32 12.94
N ALA A 48 12.00 4.16 12.71
CA ALA A 48 12.18 5.57 12.40
C ALA A 48 12.34 6.41 13.68
N SER A 49 13.39 7.24 13.72
CA SER A 49 13.59 8.22 14.80
C SER A 49 12.52 9.30 14.84
N LYS A 50 11.77 9.51 13.75
CA LYS A 50 10.63 10.42 13.69
C LYS A 50 9.60 9.93 12.68
N GLY A 51 8.33 10.24 12.91
CA GLY A 51 7.24 9.87 12.04
C GLY A 51 5.92 10.53 12.40
N GLU A 52 4.97 10.46 11.47
CA GLU A 52 3.61 10.96 11.65
C GLU A 52 2.62 9.97 11.03
N ILE A 53 1.59 9.58 11.79
CA ILE A 53 0.42 8.86 11.34
C ILE A 53 -0.74 9.86 11.33
N LYS A 54 -1.38 10.03 10.18
CA LYS A 54 -2.56 10.89 10.03
C LYS A 54 -3.67 10.10 9.35
N THR A 55 -4.75 9.93 10.07
CA THR A 55 -6.02 9.40 9.58
C THR A 55 -7.09 10.48 9.71
N LYS A 56 -8.31 10.21 9.26
CA LYS A 56 -9.41 11.18 9.32
C LYS A 56 -9.73 11.63 10.75
N ASP A 57 -9.66 10.70 11.71
CA ASP A 57 -10.11 10.90 13.09
C ASP A 57 -8.97 10.82 14.12
N PHE A 58 -7.75 10.45 13.68
CA PHE A 58 -6.60 10.25 14.56
C PHE A 58 -5.31 10.77 13.92
N SER A 59 -4.53 11.53 14.69
CA SER A 59 -3.20 11.97 14.32
C SER A 59 -2.23 11.70 15.47
N ALA A 60 -1.11 11.06 15.17
CA ALA A 60 -0.02 10.85 16.11
C ALA A 60 1.31 11.16 15.41
N LYS A 61 2.12 12.02 16.03
CA LYS A 61 3.44 12.40 15.55
C LYS A 61 4.46 12.10 16.65
N TRP A 62 5.59 11.52 16.27
CA TRP A 62 6.71 11.27 17.18
C TRP A 62 8.00 11.77 16.55
N GLU A 63 8.90 12.24 17.39
CA GLU A 63 10.27 12.60 17.05
C GLU A 63 11.09 12.28 18.30
N ASN A 64 12.12 11.45 18.15
CA ASN A 64 13.10 11.23 19.20
C ASN A 64 13.86 12.54 19.35
N GLU A 65 13.47 13.31 20.36
CA GLU A 65 14.27 14.42 20.84
C GLU A 65 15.55 13.83 21.44
N ASP A 66 16.65 13.91 20.70
CA ASP A 66 17.92 14.15 21.38
C ASP A 66 17.73 15.48 22.10
N ASN A 67 17.38 15.40 23.40
CA ASN A 67 17.08 16.51 24.30
C ASN A 67 18.03 17.71 24.06
N LYS A 68 17.65 18.59 23.15
CA LYS A 68 18.16 19.94 23.00
C LYS A 68 16.94 20.82 23.06
N MET A 69 16.45 21.02 24.28
CA MET A 69 15.54 22.11 24.61
C MET A 69 16.22 23.42 24.19
N GLY A 70 16.01 23.83 22.95
CA GLY A 70 16.33 25.17 22.48
C GLY A 70 15.30 26.11 23.07
N PHE A 71 15.60 26.69 24.24
CA PHE A 71 14.86 27.84 24.75
C PHE A 71 14.95 28.96 23.70
N ASN A 72 13.87 29.17 22.95
CA ASN A 72 13.69 30.37 22.15
C ASN A 72 13.42 31.52 23.11
N VAL A 73 14.48 32.13 23.63
CA VAL A 73 14.42 33.44 24.27
C VAL A 73 14.24 34.48 23.17
N GLY A 74 12.99 34.64 22.72
CA GLY A 74 12.60 35.72 21.83
C GLY A 74 12.84 37.06 22.53
N PHE A 75 14.01 37.66 22.30
CA PHE A 75 14.22 39.07 22.60
C PHE A 75 13.38 39.88 21.61
N HIS A 76 12.12 40.12 21.97
CA HIS A 76 11.35 41.20 21.38
C HIS A 76 12.02 42.52 21.80
N TYR A 77 12.56 43.26 20.84
CA TYR A 77 12.73 44.71 20.99
C TYR A 77 11.94 45.40 19.88
N CYS A 78 11.19 46.43 20.27
CA CYS A 78 10.55 47.34 19.34
C CYS A 78 11.60 48.33 18.81
N VAL A 79 11.49 48.66 17.51
CA VAL A 79 12.27 49.72 16.85
C VAL A 79 11.81 51.09 17.33
#